data_AF-A0A3A8ZVN1-F1
#
_entry.id   AF-A0A3A8ZVN1-F1
#
_cell.length_a   1.000
_cell.length_b   1.000
_cell.length_c   1.000
_cell.angle_alpha   90.00
_cell.angle_beta   90.00
_cell.angle_gamma   90.00
#
_symmetry.space_group_name_H-M   'P 1'
#
loop_
_entity.id
_entity.type
_entity.pdbx_description
1 polymer ?
#
loop_
_entity_poly.entity_id
_entity_poly.type
_entity_poly.pdbx_seq_one_letter_code
_entity_poly.pdbx_strand_id
1 'polypeptide(L)'
;MDTMGKKYEYVMEPSEIREFCLAVLWEQFKCRKSVWIRLLLIMAAEFIFLPEAAVMIVVMVAVMFLVSGIYNYTTMSKLLEGQPWCIWTEDGKLKVERGDYSEVACQNIEFIRMTRHLLMLGYLQTAKRPAWFVMPLHIFGNVQEREMFLELIRNPQAGAGAAYMGTEPVGTEPTEYMRFSYGLDEERWVRFQKGAADILNGGSLGKPMRTYGMMIWGLVIAAVLTGCVYFVAGTLNWMLVCFCLAVTVWMILRIYCRNPEKSIRKQLKSPEVYARACGSWQVSLMENGISVRMPGDMMSFYSWESLDYLLETEETFYIFHKDKRHYIMIAKECFVSWEQADLFHRICMDKEIQRIVVKKAHYVPEWLSWLMIGLILAVSFLMLLWKIFLDSGIYGRIGMGSGSGKLVVAHKTSVPDVSLERVALDEQLEVLDSLGLCVPEETAESVRTFMEEHELYDMVEGSPYTWLLMELGYPSYDEDWNLTGYSQDVFWFDYEGLDISTDYIEILNGMLALAEGSSVDHISNIQENIEKVDWEQGDGTITVGFDWNSQTYLYDMEVYYDWIDGRVLGILNPLLQQESSQEYFYVTGDNGQGVIIFFCTPDWAQQFSNETGLTLELCTTQADDIQKGSD
;
A
#
# COMPACT_ATOMS: atom_id res chain seq x y z
N MET A 1 -20.91 -46.28 -28.45
CA MET A 1 -21.29 -46.74 -27.09
C MET A 1 -20.08 -47.30 -26.32
N ASP A 2 -18.84 -47.04 -26.77
CA ASP A 2 -17.59 -47.54 -26.16
C ASP A 2 -16.72 -46.39 -25.60
N THR A 3 -17.28 -45.51 -24.78
CA THR A 3 -16.50 -44.45 -24.09
C THR A 3 -16.46 -44.62 -22.57
N MET A 4 -17.06 -45.68 -22.02
CA MET A 4 -16.87 -46.03 -20.61
C MET A 4 -15.44 -46.54 -20.40
N GLY A 5 -14.66 -45.81 -19.61
CA GLY A 5 -13.30 -46.21 -19.23
C GLY A 5 -12.20 -45.95 -20.27
N LYS A 6 -12.46 -45.15 -21.32
CA LYS A 6 -11.42 -44.80 -22.29
C LYS A 6 -10.30 -44.01 -21.60
N LYS A 7 -9.07 -44.52 -21.71
CA LYS A 7 -7.85 -43.85 -21.25
C LYS A 7 -7.36 -42.85 -22.30
N TYR A 8 -7.14 -41.62 -21.86
CA TYR A 8 -6.60 -40.55 -22.69
C TYR A 8 -5.15 -40.30 -22.33
N GLU A 9 -4.24 -40.79 -23.17
CA GLU A 9 -2.80 -40.59 -23.03
C GLU A 9 -2.31 -39.46 -23.92
N TYR A 10 -1.54 -38.53 -23.37
CA TYR A 10 -1.03 -37.37 -24.11
C TYR A 10 0.20 -36.75 -23.48
N VAL A 11 0.93 -35.97 -24.29
CA VAL A 11 1.98 -35.05 -23.85
C VAL A 11 1.55 -33.67 -24.32
N MET A 12 1.55 -32.67 -23.43
CA MET A 12 1.14 -31.32 -23.81
C MET A 12 2.16 -30.67 -24.73
N GLU A 13 1.67 -29.99 -25.76
CA GLU A 13 2.52 -29.16 -26.62
C GLU A 13 2.96 -27.87 -25.89
N PRO A 14 4.10 -27.26 -26.28
CA PRO A 14 4.52 -25.97 -25.72
C PRO A 14 3.47 -24.85 -25.90
N SER A 15 2.71 -24.89 -26.99
CA SER A 15 1.61 -23.98 -27.30
C SER A 15 0.47 -24.08 -26.27
N GLU A 16 0.13 -25.32 -25.89
CA GLU A 16 -0.89 -25.70 -24.92
C GLU A 16 -0.45 -25.36 -23.49
N ILE A 17 0.80 -25.61 -23.14
CA ILE A 17 1.38 -25.22 -21.85
C ILE A 17 1.29 -23.70 -21.64
N ARG A 18 1.58 -22.91 -22.68
CA ARG A 18 1.44 -21.45 -22.64
C ARG A 18 0.00 -21.00 -22.44
N GLU A 19 -0.93 -21.60 -23.18
CA GLU A 19 -2.36 -21.32 -23.03
C GLU A 19 -2.88 -21.65 -21.64
N PHE A 20 -2.48 -22.81 -21.09
CA PHE A 20 -2.80 -23.21 -19.72
C PHE A 20 -2.28 -22.19 -18.70
N CYS A 21 -1.02 -21.78 -18.81
CA CYS A 21 -0.43 -20.82 -17.87
C CYS A 21 -1.17 -19.48 -17.88
N LEU A 22 -1.56 -18.98 -19.06
CA LEU A 22 -2.34 -17.75 -19.20
C LEU A 22 -3.75 -17.89 -18.60
N ALA A 23 -4.42 -19.01 -18.88
CA ALA A 23 -5.76 -19.29 -18.35
C ALA A 23 -5.78 -19.37 -16.81
N VAL A 24 -4.78 -20.03 -16.21
CA VAL A 24 -4.63 -20.11 -14.75
C VAL A 24 -4.35 -18.74 -14.14
N LEU A 25 -3.49 -17.93 -14.75
CA LEU A 25 -3.23 -16.55 -14.31
C LEU A 25 -4.52 -15.72 -14.30
N TRP A 26 -5.32 -15.85 -15.35
CA TRP A 26 -6.59 -15.15 -15.47
C TRP A 26 -7.63 -15.61 -14.45
N GLU A 27 -7.74 -16.91 -14.17
CA GLU A 27 -8.66 -17.40 -13.13
C GLU A 27 -8.20 -16.98 -11.71
N GLN A 28 -6.89 -16.93 -11.44
CA GLN A 28 -6.40 -16.36 -10.18
C GLN A 28 -6.77 -14.89 -10.00
N PHE A 29 -6.78 -14.10 -11.09
CA PHE A 29 -7.25 -12.72 -11.09
C PHE A 29 -8.72 -12.65 -10.65
N LYS A 30 -9.59 -13.46 -11.28
CA LYS A 30 -11.02 -13.50 -10.97
C LYS A 30 -11.32 -13.91 -9.54
N CYS A 31 -10.57 -14.86 -8.98
CA CYS A 31 -10.79 -15.33 -7.60
C CYS A 31 -10.35 -14.31 -6.52
N ARG A 32 -9.54 -13.28 -6.87
CA ARG A 32 -8.97 -12.31 -5.91
C ARG A 32 -9.49 -10.89 -6.08
N LYS A 33 -10.76 -10.71 -6.44
CA LYS A 33 -11.40 -9.39 -6.68
C LYS A 33 -11.13 -8.34 -5.59
N SER A 34 -11.12 -8.73 -4.31
CA SER A 34 -10.91 -7.80 -3.20
C SER A 34 -9.48 -7.25 -3.09
N VAL A 35 -8.50 -7.87 -3.74
CA VAL A 35 -7.14 -7.32 -3.83
C VAL A 35 -7.12 -6.23 -4.90
N TRP A 36 -7.79 -6.45 -6.03
CA TRP A 36 -7.90 -5.50 -7.14
C TRP A 36 -8.68 -4.25 -6.78
N ILE A 37 -9.79 -4.39 -6.06
CA ILE A 37 -10.56 -3.24 -5.56
C ILE A 37 -9.70 -2.37 -4.64
N ARG A 38 -8.89 -2.98 -3.75
CA ARG A 38 -7.98 -2.24 -2.88
C ARG A 38 -6.87 -1.53 -3.65
N LEU A 39 -6.30 -2.19 -4.66
CA LEU A 39 -5.31 -1.56 -5.55
C LEU A 39 -5.90 -0.39 -6.33
N LEU A 40 -7.14 -0.51 -6.83
CA LEU A 40 -7.84 0.57 -7.52
C LEU A 40 -8.12 1.76 -6.59
N LEU A 41 -8.53 1.51 -5.34
CA LEU A 41 -8.74 2.56 -4.34
C LEU A 41 -7.43 3.28 -3.99
N ILE A 42 -6.33 2.54 -3.84
CA ILE A 42 -5.00 3.13 -3.62
C ILE A 42 -4.61 3.99 -4.82
N MET A 43 -4.76 3.49 -6.05
CA MET A 43 -4.44 4.28 -7.24
C MET A 43 -5.33 5.52 -7.38
N ALA A 44 -6.62 5.44 -7.03
CA ALA A 44 -7.53 6.58 -7.07
C ALA A 44 -7.14 7.65 -6.03
N ALA A 45 -6.78 7.25 -4.81
CA ALA A 45 -6.29 8.17 -3.80
C ALA A 45 -4.99 8.86 -4.24
N GLU A 46 -4.01 8.09 -4.73
CA GLU A 46 -2.72 8.63 -5.19
C GLU A 46 -2.88 9.53 -6.42
N PHE A 47 -3.84 9.27 -7.30
CA PHE A 47 -4.14 10.13 -8.45
C PHE A 47 -4.67 11.52 -8.04
N ILE A 48 -5.36 11.59 -6.89
CA ILE A 48 -5.88 12.85 -6.33
C ILE A 48 -4.73 13.66 -5.70
N PHE A 49 -3.79 13.01 -5.01
CA PHE A 49 -2.71 13.70 -4.30
C PHE A 49 -1.51 14.05 -5.22
N LEU A 50 -1.06 13.12 -6.08
CA LEU A 50 0.14 13.27 -6.91
C LEU A 50 -0.03 12.47 -8.24
N PRO A 51 -0.55 13.09 -9.32
CA PRO A 51 -0.86 12.38 -10.57
C PRO A 51 0.37 11.74 -11.24
N GLU A 52 1.56 12.31 -11.06
CA GLU A 52 2.83 11.76 -11.55
C GLU A 52 3.24 10.45 -10.82
N ALA A 53 2.96 10.37 -9.52
CA ALA A 53 3.19 9.16 -8.73
C ALA A 53 2.23 8.04 -9.13
N ALA A 54 0.99 8.37 -9.50
CA ALA A 54 -0.01 7.40 -9.93
C ALA A 54 0.40 6.67 -11.24
N VAL A 55 0.97 7.39 -12.22
CA VAL A 55 1.48 6.78 -13.47
C VAL A 55 2.60 5.77 -13.16
N MET A 56 3.50 6.11 -12.23
CA MET A 56 4.59 5.23 -11.82
C MET A 56 4.10 3.98 -11.08
N ILE A 57 3.07 4.11 -10.24
CA ILE A 57 2.43 2.96 -9.58
C ILE A 57 1.81 2.01 -10.61
N VAL A 58 1.14 2.54 -11.65
CA VAL A 58 0.58 1.72 -12.73
C VAL A 58 1.67 0.97 -13.48
N VAL A 59 2.79 1.63 -13.82
CA VAL A 59 3.94 0.99 -14.47
C VAL A 59 4.55 -0.09 -13.58
N MET A 60 4.72 0.19 -12.28
CA MET A 60 5.21 -0.80 -11.30
C MET A 60 4.31 -2.03 -11.27
N VAL A 61 3.00 -1.82 -11.16
CA VAL A 61 2.00 -2.89 -11.13
C VAL A 61 2.07 -3.73 -12.41
N ALA A 62 2.22 -3.09 -13.58
CA ALA A 62 2.38 -3.79 -14.87
C ALA A 62 3.67 -4.63 -14.94
N VAL A 63 4.81 -4.08 -14.51
CA VAL A 63 6.09 -4.79 -14.43
C VAL A 63 5.99 -5.97 -13.46
N MET A 64 5.35 -5.79 -12.30
CA MET A 64 5.09 -6.86 -11.35
C MET A 64 4.27 -7.99 -11.96
N PHE A 65 3.24 -7.67 -12.77
CA PHE A 65 2.47 -8.70 -13.46
C PHE A 65 3.29 -9.46 -14.49
N LEU A 66 4.10 -8.74 -15.25
CA LEU A 66 4.93 -9.34 -16.29
C LEU A 66 5.97 -10.30 -15.69
N VAL A 67 6.69 -9.88 -14.65
CA VAL A 67 7.68 -10.71 -13.96
C VAL A 67 7.03 -11.92 -13.27
N SER A 68 5.89 -11.72 -12.59
CA SER A 68 5.14 -12.82 -11.97
C SER A 68 4.63 -13.82 -13.01
N GLY A 69 4.16 -13.32 -14.15
CA GLY A 69 3.74 -14.12 -15.29
C GLY A 69 4.88 -15.01 -15.82
N ILE A 70 6.04 -14.41 -16.07
CA ILE A 70 7.24 -15.13 -16.56
C ILE A 70 7.71 -16.17 -15.53
N TYR A 71 7.75 -15.83 -14.24
CA TYR A 71 8.18 -16.77 -13.20
C TYR A 71 7.23 -17.98 -13.09
N ASN A 72 5.91 -17.73 -13.09
CA ASN A 72 4.92 -18.81 -13.04
C ASN A 72 4.97 -19.67 -14.31
N TYR A 73 5.11 -19.05 -15.49
CA TYR A 73 5.25 -19.76 -16.76
C TYR A 73 6.51 -20.64 -16.78
N THR A 74 7.68 -20.10 -16.45
CA THR A 74 8.94 -20.86 -16.46
C THR A 74 8.93 -22.02 -15.47
N THR A 75 8.35 -21.82 -14.29
CA THR A 75 8.22 -22.89 -13.28
C THR A 75 7.25 -23.97 -13.73
N MET A 76 6.09 -23.59 -14.28
CA MET A 76 5.07 -24.56 -14.67
C MET A 76 5.40 -25.28 -15.98
N SER A 77 6.04 -24.59 -16.92
CA SER A 77 6.57 -25.19 -18.15
C SER A 77 7.56 -26.29 -17.82
N LYS A 78 8.54 -26.04 -16.94
CA LYS A 78 9.51 -27.07 -16.51
C LYS A 78 8.86 -28.31 -15.89
N LEU A 79 7.71 -28.14 -15.25
CA LEU A 79 6.97 -29.26 -14.65
C LEU A 79 6.16 -30.04 -15.69
N LEU A 80 5.60 -29.37 -16.70
CA LEU A 80 4.66 -29.97 -17.66
C LEU A 80 5.34 -30.48 -18.94
N GLU A 81 6.48 -29.90 -19.31
CA GLU A 81 7.16 -30.19 -20.56
C GLU A 81 7.71 -31.62 -20.60
N GLY A 82 7.34 -32.36 -21.65
CA GLY A 82 7.80 -33.74 -21.87
C GLY A 82 7.24 -34.78 -20.91
N GLN A 83 6.29 -34.42 -20.03
CA GLN A 83 5.66 -35.37 -19.11
C GLN A 83 4.44 -36.04 -19.76
N PRO A 84 4.37 -37.38 -19.81
CA PRO A 84 3.17 -38.08 -20.25
C PRO A 84 2.08 -38.01 -19.17
N TRP A 85 0.85 -37.80 -19.62
CA TRP A 85 -0.35 -37.80 -18.79
C TRP A 85 -1.30 -38.89 -19.29
N CYS A 86 -1.94 -39.60 -18.36
CA CYS A 86 -3.05 -40.49 -18.64
C CYS A 86 -4.25 -40.10 -17.78
N ILE A 87 -5.39 -39.80 -18.39
CA ILE A 87 -6.63 -39.45 -17.69
C ILE A 87 -7.76 -40.38 -18.12
N TRP A 88 -8.54 -40.87 -17.16
CA TRP A 88 -9.77 -41.62 -17.43
C TRP A 88 -10.78 -41.48 -16.30
N THR A 89 -12.01 -41.89 -16.57
CA THR A 89 -13.09 -41.93 -15.58
C THR A 89 -13.52 -43.36 -15.34
N GLU A 90 -13.62 -43.76 -14.08
CA GLU A 90 -14.02 -45.11 -13.65
C GLU A 90 -14.77 -45.01 -12.33
N ASP A 91 -15.91 -45.69 -12.21
CA ASP A 91 -16.76 -45.71 -10.99
C ASP A 91 -17.11 -44.33 -10.43
N GLY A 92 -17.36 -43.35 -11.30
CA GLY A 92 -17.66 -41.98 -10.89
C GLY A 92 -16.48 -41.21 -10.29
N LYS A 93 -15.25 -41.72 -10.48
CA LYS A 93 -13.98 -41.07 -10.11
C LYS A 93 -13.19 -40.68 -11.35
N LEU A 94 -12.54 -39.53 -11.30
CA LEU A 94 -11.53 -39.11 -12.24
C LEU A 94 -10.17 -39.61 -11.76
N LYS A 95 -9.52 -40.42 -12.60
CA LYS A 95 -8.19 -41.00 -12.36
C LYS A 95 -7.18 -40.32 -13.27
N VAL A 96 -6.06 -39.90 -12.69
CA VAL A 96 -5.00 -39.17 -13.38
C VAL A 96 -3.65 -39.75 -13.01
N GLU A 97 -2.85 -40.06 -14.03
CA GLU A 97 -1.49 -40.56 -13.89
C GLU A 97 -0.51 -39.59 -14.58
N ARG A 98 0.47 -39.11 -13.82
CA ARG A 98 1.52 -38.19 -14.26
C ARG A 98 2.79 -38.49 -13.46
N GLY A 99 3.38 -39.66 -13.71
CA GLY A 99 4.41 -40.25 -12.85
C GLY A 99 3.83 -40.77 -11.53
N ASP A 100 3.13 -39.91 -10.79
CA ASP A 100 2.29 -40.25 -9.64
C ASP A 100 0.82 -40.43 -10.06
N TYR A 101 0.07 -41.18 -9.26
CA TYR A 101 -1.33 -41.53 -9.54
C TYR A 101 -2.28 -40.83 -8.56
N SER A 102 -3.41 -40.31 -9.05
CA SER A 102 -4.39 -39.58 -8.24
C SER A 102 -5.82 -39.92 -8.66
N GLU A 103 -6.68 -40.14 -7.66
CA GLU A 103 -8.12 -40.36 -7.82
C GLU A 103 -8.91 -39.28 -7.09
N VAL A 104 -9.85 -38.66 -7.80
CA VAL A 104 -10.77 -37.66 -7.24
C VAL A 104 -12.20 -38.00 -7.68
N ALA A 105 -13.14 -38.06 -6.74
CA ALA A 105 -14.55 -38.23 -7.07
C ALA A 105 -15.03 -37.12 -8.01
N CYS A 106 -15.75 -37.46 -9.09
CA CYS A 106 -16.22 -36.48 -10.07
C CYS A 106 -17.10 -35.37 -9.45
N GLN A 107 -17.81 -35.69 -8.37
CA GLN A 107 -18.63 -34.74 -7.59
C GLN A 107 -17.81 -33.60 -6.95
N ASN A 108 -16.51 -33.81 -6.74
CA ASN A 108 -15.60 -32.81 -6.18
C ASN A 108 -15.04 -31.86 -7.25
N ILE A 109 -15.32 -32.08 -8.53
CA ILE A 109 -14.90 -31.21 -9.63
C ILE A 109 -15.90 -30.07 -9.76
N GLU A 110 -15.52 -28.90 -9.24
CA GLU A 110 -16.37 -27.71 -9.15
C GLU A 110 -16.23 -26.79 -10.38
N PHE A 111 -15.05 -26.80 -11.03
CA PHE A 111 -14.76 -25.93 -12.15
C PHE A 111 -14.54 -26.73 -13.43
N ILE A 112 -15.34 -26.45 -14.45
CA ILE A 112 -15.07 -26.90 -15.81
C ILE A 112 -14.85 -25.64 -16.65
N ARG A 113 -13.69 -25.56 -17.31
CA ARG A 113 -13.31 -24.46 -18.20
C ARG A 113 -12.83 -25.04 -19.52
N MET A 114 -13.24 -24.40 -20.60
CA MET A 114 -12.75 -24.70 -21.93
C MET A 114 -12.06 -23.46 -22.49
N THR A 115 -10.88 -23.67 -23.05
CA THR A 115 -10.15 -22.66 -23.83
C THR A 115 -10.16 -23.07 -25.30
N ARG A 116 -9.29 -22.47 -26.13
CA ARG A 116 -9.24 -22.77 -27.56
C ARG A 116 -8.72 -24.18 -27.83
N HIS A 117 -7.73 -24.63 -27.03
CA HIS A 117 -7.11 -25.94 -27.20
C HIS A 117 -7.16 -26.81 -25.94
N LEU A 118 -7.73 -26.35 -24.82
CA LEU A 118 -7.70 -27.10 -23.56
C LEU A 118 -9.09 -27.26 -22.93
N LEU A 119 -9.27 -28.40 -22.28
CA LEU A 119 -10.28 -28.64 -21.27
C LEU A 119 -9.59 -28.66 -19.90
N MET A 120 -10.05 -27.80 -18.99
CA MET A 120 -9.54 -27.69 -17.63
C MET A 120 -10.62 -28.08 -16.64
N LEU A 121 -10.32 -29.06 -15.79
CA LEU A 121 -11.16 -29.56 -14.71
C LEU A 121 -10.52 -29.18 -13.39
N GLY A 122 -11.20 -28.41 -12.57
CA GLY A 122 -10.64 -27.86 -11.34
C GLY A 122 -11.46 -28.16 -10.10
N TYR A 123 -10.76 -28.21 -8.97
CA TYR A 123 -11.33 -28.35 -7.64
C TYR A 123 -10.60 -27.42 -6.66
N LEU A 124 -11.25 -26.97 -5.58
CA LEU A 124 -10.63 -26.08 -4.59
C LEU A 124 -9.68 -26.84 -3.64
N GLN A 125 -8.37 -26.70 -3.82
CA GLN A 125 -7.40 -27.28 -2.88
C GLN A 125 -7.40 -26.52 -1.53
N THR A 126 -7.67 -25.22 -1.57
CA THR A 126 -7.95 -24.36 -0.40
C THR A 126 -8.99 -23.31 -0.79
N ALA A 127 -9.57 -22.58 0.18
CA ALA A 127 -10.65 -21.60 0.00
C ALA A 127 -10.48 -20.58 -1.16
N LYS A 128 -9.27 -20.38 -1.71
CA LYS A 128 -9.00 -19.49 -2.85
C LYS A 128 -7.93 -20.02 -3.83
N ARG A 129 -7.67 -21.33 -3.85
CA ARG A 129 -6.65 -21.92 -4.73
C ARG A 129 -7.22 -23.14 -5.47
N PRO A 130 -7.63 -22.97 -6.74
CA PRO A 130 -8.02 -24.09 -7.58
C PRO A 130 -6.78 -24.92 -7.97
N ALA A 131 -6.90 -26.24 -7.87
CA ALA A 131 -6.04 -27.20 -8.54
C ALA A 131 -6.71 -27.58 -9.87
N TRP A 132 -5.91 -27.90 -10.90
CA TRP A 132 -6.39 -28.12 -12.26
C TRP A 132 -5.83 -29.43 -12.84
N PHE A 133 -6.73 -30.25 -13.39
CA PHE A 133 -6.44 -31.28 -14.37
C PHE A 133 -6.68 -30.71 -15.76
N VAL A 134 -5.78 -30.96 -16.70
CA VAL A 134 -5.77 -30.26 -17.99
C VAL A 134 -5.62 -31.26 -19.12
N MET A 135 -6.55 -31.25 -20.06
CA MET A 135 -6.61 -32.15 -21.20
C MET A 135 -6.60 -31.33 -22.50
N PRO A 136 -5.66 -31.58 -23.42
CA PRO A 136 -5.72 -31.00 -24.75
C PRO A 136 -6.98 -31.44 -25.50
N LEU A 137 -7.62 -30.53 -26.23
CA LEU A 137 -8.86 -30.84 -26.96
C LEU A 137 -8.62 -31.76 -28.16
N HIS A 138 -7.40 -31.82 -28.69
CA HIS A 138 -7.04 -32.65 -29.85
C HIS A 138 -7.05 -34.16 -29.53
N ILE A 139 -7.05 -34.55 -28.25
CA ILE A 139 -7.10 -35.96 -27.83
C ILE A 139 -8.51 -36.57 -28.01
N PHE A 140 -9.54 -35.72 -28.05
CA PHE A 140 -10.90 -36.15 -28.35
C PHE A 140 -11.05 -36.25 -29.85
N GLY A 141 -11.54 -37.38 -30.36
CA GLY A 141 -11.77 -37.56 -31.79
C GLY A 141 -12.84 -36.62 -32.31
N ASN A 142 -13.85 -36.28 -31.48
CA ASN A 142 -15.03 -35.55 -31.89
C ASN A 142 -15.59 -34.69 -30.75
N VAL A 143 -16.34 -33.63 -31.08
CA VAL A 143 -17.07 -32.81 -30.10
C VAL A 143 -18.05 -33.65 -29.26
N GLN A 144 -18.70 -34.65 -29.86
CA GLN A 144 -19.61 -35.56 -29.15
C GLN A 144 -18.88 -36.42 -28.10
N GLU A 145 -17.66 -36.88 -28.38
CA GLU A 145 -16.86 -37.65 -27.42
C GLU A 145 -16.51 -36.82 -26.20
N ARG A 146 -16.13 -35.56 -26.41
CA ARG A 146 -15.88 -34.60 -25.33
C ARG A 146 -17.13 -34.36 -24.48
N GLU A 147 -18.29 -34.13 -25.09
CA GLU A 147 -19.52 -33.89 -24.33
C GLU A 147 -19.93 -35.12 -23.51
N MET A 148 -19.79 -36.33 -24.05
CA MET A 148 -20.00 -37.57 -23.28
C MET A 148 -19.06 -37.68 -22.08
N PHE A 149 -17.77 -37.33 -22.26
CA PHE A 149 -16.81 -37.29 -21.15
C PHE A 149 -17.21 -36.27 -20.07
N LEU A 150 -17.68 -35.08 -20.47
CA LEU A 150 -18.17 -34.08 -19.53
C LEU A 150 -19.46 -34.49 -18.81
N GLU A 151 -20.35 -35.22 -19.49
CA GLU A 151 -21.55 -35.77 -18.86
C GLU A 151 -21.21 -36.82 -17.80
N LEU A 152 -20.21 -37.68 -18.03
CA LEU A 152 -19.72 -38.64 -17.03
C LEU A 152 -19.18 -37.95 -15.76
N ILE A 153 -18.57 -36.77 -15.92
CA ILE A 153 -18.10 -35.97 -14.79
C ILE A 153 -19.26 -35.28 -14.06
N ARG A 154 -20.20 -34.69 -14.80
CA ARG A 154 -21.34 -33.94 -14.21
C ARG A 154 -22.37 -34.85 -13.55
N ASN A 155 -22.63 -36.01 -14.15
CA ASN A 155 -23.63 -36.98 -13.71
C ASN A 155 -23.01 -38.38 -13.58
N PRO A 156 -22.22 -38.63 -12.53
CA PRO A 156 -21.56 -39.93 -12.34
C PRO A 156 -22.54 -41.10 -12.22
N GLN A 157 -23.82 -40.86 -11.85
CA GLN A 157 -24.86 -41.91 -11.79
C GLN A 157 -25.43 -42.31 -13.15
N ALA A 158 -25.30 -41.48 -14.20
CA ALA A 158 -25.75 -41.84 -15.54
C ALA A 158 -24.87 -42.95 -16.18
N GLY A 159 -23.65 -43.12 -15.67
CA GLY A 159 -22.72 -44.19 -16.07
C GLY A 159 -22.77 -45.46 -15.21
N ALA A 160 -23.48 -45.46 -14.07
CA ALA A 160 -23.54 -46.61 -13.17
C ALA A 160 -24.47 -47.75 -13.66
N GLY A 161 -25.15 -47.56 -14.80
CA GLY A 161 -26.17 -48.47 -15.32
C GLY A 161 -25.66 -49.67 -16.12
N ALA A 162 -24.36 -49.81 -16.34
CA ALA A 162 -23.80 -50.98 -17.01
C ALA A 162 -22.58 -51.47 -16.23
N ALA A 163 -22.83 -52.26 -15.18
CA ALA A 163 -21.81 -53.09 -14.56
C ALA A 163 -21.20 -53.99 -15.63
N TYR A 164 -20.02 -53.63 -16.12
CA TYR A 164 -19.13 -54.59 -16.74
C TYR A 164 -18.70 -55.53 -15.61
N MET A 165 -19.17 -56.78 -15.66
CA MET A 165 -18.45 -57.92 -15.07
C MET A 165 -17.16 -58.13 -15.88
N GLY A 166 -16.26 -57.14 -15.84
CA GLY A 166 -14.87 -57.32 -16.20
C GLY A 166 -14.21 -57.91 -14.98
N THR A 167 -13.79 -59.17 -15.10
CA THR A 167 -12.88 -59.81 -14.16
C THR A 167 -11.77 -58.83 -13.82
N GLU A 168 -11.61 -58.49 -12.54
CA GLU A 168 -10.37 -57.92 -12.04
C GLU A 168 -9.23 -58.69 -12.72
N PRO A 169 -8.26 -58.02 -13.39
CA PRO A 169 -7.05 -58.73 -13.69
C PRO A 169 -6.52 -59.15 -12.31
N VAL A 170 -6.49 -60.47 -12.08
CA VAL A 170 -5.72 -61.11 -11.02
C VAL A 170 -4.25 -60.82 -11.32
N GLY A 171 -3.85 -59.57 -11.15
CA GLY A 171 -2.50 -59.17 -10.85
C GLY A 171 -2.41 -59.30 -9.35
N THR A 172 -1.55 -60.21 -8.89
CA THR A 172 -1.01 -60.29 -7.53
C THR A 172 -1.23 -58.99 -6.77
N GLU A 173 -2.05 -59.00 -5.70
CA GLU A 173 -2.17 -57.86 -4.81
C GLU A 173 -0.75 -57.36 -4.51
N PRO A 174 -0.43 -56.08 -4.80
CA PRO A 174 0.91 -55.57 -4.60
C PRO A 174 1.26 -55.77 -3.13
N THR A 175 2.40 -56.41 -2.89
CA THR A 175 2.83 -56.81 -1.55
C THR A 175 2.84 -55.60 -0.64
N GLU A 176 1.89 -55.54 0.30
CA GLU A 176 1.75 -54.43 1.24
C GLU A 176 2.69 -54.68 2.43
N TYR A 177 3.68 -53.80 2.58
CA TYR A 177 4.62 -53.88 3.70
C TYR A 177 3.96 -53.46 5.01
N MET A 178 3.23 -52.35 4.99
CA MET A 178 2.60 -51.76 6.17
C MET A 178 1.36 -50.95 5.81
N ARG A 179 0.40 -50.93 6.74
CA ARG A 179 -0.81 -50.11 6.66
C ARG A 179 -0.98 -49.32 7.96
N PHE A 180 -1.21 -48.02 7.83
CA PHE A 180 -1.49 -47.10 8.93
C PHE A 180 -2.85 -46.46 8.71
N SER A 181 -3.68 -46.43 9.75
CA SER A 181 -4.98 -45.75 9.72
C SER A 181 -5.11 -44.87 10.96
N TYR A 182 -5.46 -43.59 10.77
CA TYR A 182 -5.61 -42.64 11.86
C TYR A 182 -6.65 -41.55 11.54
N GLY A 183 -7.27 -41.01 12.59
CA GLY A 183 -8.20 -39.90 12.48
C GLY A 183 -7.52 -38.56 12.73
N LEU A 184 -7.79 -37.57 11.88
CA LEU A 184 -7.40 -36.19 12.09
C LEU A 184 -8.63 -35.35 12.47
N ASP A 185 -8.60 -34.76 13.67
CA ASP A 185 -9.49 -33.68 14.08
C ASP A 185 -8.89 -32.31 13.68
N GLU A 186 -9.63 -31.22 13.96
CA GLU A 186 -9.19 -29.87 13.60
C GLU A 186 -7.81 -29.54 14.22
N GLU A 187 -7.60 -29.86 15.49
CA GLU A 187 -6.38 -29.49 16.20
C GLU A 187 -5.16 -30.32 15.78
N ARG A 188 -5.35 -31.63 15.58
CA ARG A 188 -4.31 -32.54 15.07
C ARG A 188 -3.92 -32.16 13.66
N TRP A 189 -4.87 -31.86 12.78
CA TRP A 189 -4.54 -31.42 11.43
C TRP A 189 -3.74 -30.12 11.46
N VAL A 190 -4.14 -29.13 12.27
CA VAL A 190 -3.37 -27.87 12.42
C VAL A 190 -1.95 -28.15 12.91
N ARG A 191 -1.77 -29.02 13.92
CA ARG A 191 -0.45 -29.39 14.45
C ARG A 191 0.42 -30.07 13.38
N PHE A 192 -0.13 -31.00 12.62
CA PHE A 192 0.62 -31.72 11.58
C PHE A 192 1.00 -30.79 10.42
N GLN A 193 0.08 -29.93 9.97
CA GLN A 193 0.39 -28.93 8.95
C GLN A 193 1.41 -27.90 9.43
N LYS A 194 1.36 -27.52 10.71
CA LYS A 194 2.37 -26.66 11.34
C LYS A 194 3.74 -27.36 11.37
N GLY A 195 3.79 -28.64 11.74
CA GLY A 195 5.03 -29.44 11.74
C GLY A 195 5.68 -29.50 10.36
N ALA A 196 4.90 -29.75 9.31
CA ALA A 196 5.39 -29.70 7.93
C ALA A 196 5.89 -28.29 7.54
N ALA A 197 5.15 -27.25 7.92
CA ALA A 197 5.56 -25.86 7.68
C ALA A 197 6.86 -25.51 8.44
N ASP A 198 7.04 -26.00 9.66
CA ASP A 198 8.27 -25.81 10.45
C ASP A 198 9.47 -26.48 9.77
N ILE A 199 9.30 -27.67 9.20
CA ILE A 199 10.34 -28.36 8.43
C ILE A 199 10.75 -27.54 7.20
N LEU A 200 9.76 -27.06 6.44
CA LEU A 200 9.97 -26.27 5.22
C LEU A 200 10.61 -24.91 5.52
N ASN A 201 10.18 -24.24 6.59
CA ASN A 201 10.68 -22.92 6.97
C ASN A 201 12.00 -22.97 7.74
N GLY A 202 12.27 -24.06 8.48
CA GLY A 202 13.50 -24.28 9.24
C GLY A 202 14.73 -24.58 8.36
N GLY A 203 14.53 -24.75 7.05
CA GLY A 203 15.61 -24.99 6.09
C GLY A 203 16.23 -26.39 6.19
N SER A 204 15.51 -27.36 6.77
CA SER A 204 15.94 -28.76 6.86
C SER A 204 16.21 -29.38 5.48
N LEU A 205 15.42 -28.98 4.48
CA LEU A 205 15.52 -29.43 3.08
C LEU A 205 16.29 -28.44 2.17
N GLY A 206 16.89 -27.39 2.77
CA GLY A 206 17.44 -26.23 2.07
C GLY A 206 16.42 -25.08 2.00
N LYS A 207 16.90 -23.85 1.74
CA LYS A 207 16.01 -22.68 1.61
C LYS A 207 15.20 -22.81 0.31
N PRO A 208 13.86 -22.74 0.36
CA PRO A 208 13.02 -22.94 -0.83
C PRO A 208 13.34 -21.87 -1.88
N MET A 209 13.31 -22.20 -3.18
CA MET A 209 13.51 -21.23 -4.27
C MET A 209 12.57 -20.00 -4.19
N ARG A 210 11.46 -20.17 -3.48
CA ARG A 210 10.49 -19.13 -3.13
C ARG A 210 11.08 -18.02 -2.23
N THR A 211 11.98 -18.32 -1.29
CA THR A 211 12.63 -17.29 -0.47
C THR A 211 13.62 -16.46 -1.28
N TYR A 212 14.39 -17.09 -2.18
CA TYR A 212 15.27 -16.36 -3.12
C TYR A 212 14.46 -15.51 -4.09
N GLY A 213 13.40 -16.06 -4.68
CA GLY A 213 12.49 -15.30 -5.54
C GLY A 213 11.91 -14.08 -4.82
N MET A 214 11.53 -14.21 -3.55
CA MET A 214 10.99 -13.08 -2.78
C MET A 214 12.02 -12.07 -2.27
N MET A 215 13.29 -12.46 -2.05
CA MET A 215 14.36 -11.49 -1.85
C MET A 215 14.59 -10.67 -3.13
N ILE A 216 14.58 -11.33 -4.29
CA ILE A 216 14.64 -10.65 -5.59
C ILE A 216 13.43 -9.71 -5.72
N TRP A 217 12.22 -10.15 -5.36
CA TRP A 217 11.03 -9.28 -5.35
C TRP A 217 11.17 -8.08 -4.42
N GLY A 218 11.66 -8.28 -3.19
CA GLY A 218 11.89 -7.19 -2.24
C GLY A 218 12.90 -6.18 -2.78
N LEU A 219 13.99 -6.66 -3.39
CA LEU A 219 14.99 -5.80 -4.02
C LEU A 219 14.43 -5.04 -5.23
N VAL A 220 13.60 -5.67 -6.07
CA VAL A 220 12.93 -5.00 -7.19
C VAL A 220 11.97 -3.92 -6.69
N ILE A 221 11.16 -4.20 -5.66
CA ILE A 221 10.26 -3.20 -5.06
C ILE A 221 11.07 -2.03 -4.47
N ALA A 222 12.14 -2.33 -3.73
CA ALA A 222 13.01 -1.29 -3.17
C ALA A 222 13.70 -0.45 -4.25
N ALA A 223 14.20 -1.08 -5.32
CA ALA A 223 14.82 -0.38 -6.44
C ALA A 223 13.82 0.48 -7.23
N VAL A 224 12.59 -0.01 -7.42
CA VAL A 224 11.52 0.76 -8.09
C VAL A 224 11.08 1.92 -7.22
N LEU A 225 10.82 1.71 -5.92
CA LEU A 225 10.47 2.80 -5.00
C LEU A 225 11.57 3.86 -4.95
N THR A 226 12.83 3.43 -4.94
CA THR A 226 14.00 4.33 -4.99
C THR A 226 14.07 5.10 -6.31
N GLY A 227 13.76 4.44 -7.43
CA GLY A 227 13.67 5.08 -8.76
C GLY A 227 12.52 6.08 -8.87
N CYS A 228 11.35 5.77 -8.30
CA CYS A 228 10.21 6.69 -8.25
C CYS A 228 10.54 7.95 -7.43
N VAL A 229 11.18 7.76 -6.28
CA VAL A 229 11.64 8.87 -5.43
C VAL A 229 12.66 9.73 -6.15
N TYR A 230 13.62 9.11 -6.85
CA TYR A 230 14.61 9.83 -7.64
C TYR A 230 13.98 10.62 -8.79
N PHE A 231 12.95 10.07 -9.43
CA PHE A 231 12.26 10.71 -10.54
C PHE A 231 11.39 11.90 -10.10
N VAL A 232 10.66 11.76 -8.98
CA VAL A 232 9.81 12.84 -8.44
C VAL A 232 10.64 13.95 -7.79
N ALA A 233 11.71 13.62 -7.05
CA ALA A 233 12.50 14.61 -6.32
C ALA A 233 13.71 15.14 -7.11
N GLY A 234 13.98 14.63 -8.31
CA GLY A 234 15.19 14.94 -9.11
C GLY A 234 16.53 14.56 -8.45
N THR A 235 16.50 14.03 -7.22
CA THR A 235 17.65 13.78 -6.35
C THR A 235 17.45 12.51 -5.54
N LEU A 236 18.54 11.80 -5.24
CA LEU A 236 18.47 10.50 -4.57
C LEU A 236 18.49 10.69 -3.04
N ASN A 237 17.32 10.70 -2.40
CA ASN A 237 17.22 10.80 -0.95
C ASN A 237 17.52 9.45 -0.27
N TRP A 238 18.75 9.29 0.25
CA TRP A 238 19.21 8.06 0.88
C TRP A 238 18.41 7.65 2.12
N MET A 239 17.79 8.60 2.83
CA MET A 239 16.93 8.29 3.98
C MET A 239 15.66 7.58 3.53
N LEU A 240 15.06 8.03 2.43
CA LEU A 240 13.87 7.39 1.87
C LEU A 240 14.20 6.01 1.29
N VAL A 241 15.39 5.85 0.69
CA VAL A 241 15.91 4.53 0.27
C VAL A 241 16.06 3.58 1.46
N CYS A 242 16.65 4.06 2.56
CA CYS A 242 16.79 3.28 3.80
C CYS A 242 15.42 2.93 4.41
N PHE A 243 14.46 3.84 4.39
CA PHE A 243 13.09 3.59 4.84
C PHE A 243 12.41 2.53 3.98
N CYS A 244 12.46 2.66 2.65
CA CYS A 244 11.90 1.67 1.73
C CYS A 244 12.54 0.28 1.92
N LEU A 245 13.87 0.22 2.12
CA LEU A 245 14.57 -1.03 2.44
C LEU A 245 14.12 -1.61 3.79
N ALA A 246 14.00 -0.79 4.84
CA ALA A 246 13.55 -1.23 6.16
C ALA A 246 12.11 -1.76 6.14
N VAL A 247 11.20 -1.06 5.45
CA VAL A 247 9.81 -1.51 5.23
C VAL A 247 9.78 -2.81 4.43
N THR A 248 10.63 -2.94 3.41
CA THR A 248 10.74 -4.18 2.62
C THR A 248 11.22 -5.34 3.47
N VAL A 249 12.26 -5.15 4.29
CA VAL A 249 12.77 -6.17 5.22
C VAL A 249 11.68 -6.55 6.23
N TRP A 250 10.96 -5.58 6.78
CA TRP A 250 9.82 -5.82 7.67
C TRP A 250 8.71 -6.63 6.98
N MET A 251 8.34 -6.29 5.74
CA MET A 251 7.35 -7.05 4.98
C MET A 251 7.80 -8.50 4.74
N ILE A 252 9.07 -8.72 4.40
CA ILE A 252 9.65 -10.06 4.23
C ILE A 252 9.56 -10.84 5.55
N LEU A 253 9.97 -10.24 6.67
CA LEU A 253 9.88 -10.86 8.00
C LEU A 253 8.43 -11.18 8.38
N ARG A 254 7.49 -10.28 8.10
CA ARG A 254 6.07 -10.48 8.41
C ARG A 254 5.41 -11.57 7.55
N ILE A 255 5.83 -11.71 6.29
CA ILE A 255 5.29 -12.73 5.38
C ILE A 255 5.84 -14.12 5.72
N TYR A 256 7.12 -14.22 6.09
CA TYR A 256 7.82 -15.52 6.21
C TYR A 256 8.15 -15.98 7.61
N CYS A 257 8.47 -15.06 8.51
CA CYS A 257 8.79 -15.40 9.89
C CYS A 257 7.54 -15.38 10.78
N ARG A 258 6.35 -15.15 10.23
CA ARG A 258 5.10 -15.26 11.00
C ARG A 258 4.72 -16.72 11.19
N ASN A 259 4.33 -17.07 12.41
CA ASN A 259 3.80 -18.40 12.72
C ASN A 259 2.61 -18.73 11.78
N PRO A 260 2.71 -19.81 10.97
CA PRO A 260 1.69 -20.16 9.98
C PRO A 260 0.38 -20.65 10.61
N GLU A 261 0.38 -21.02 11.88
CA GLU A 261 -0.75 -21.62 12.60
C GLU A 261 -2.07 -20.86 12.43
N LYS A 262 -2.06 -19.53 12.60
CA LYS A 262 -3.27 -18.70 12.40
C LYS A 262 -3.81 -18.79 10.97
N SER A 263 -2.91 -18.86 9.98
CA SER A 263 -3.28 -18.98 8.57
C SER A 263 -3.85 -20.36 8.27
N ILE A 264 -3.27 -21.42 8.84
CA ILE A 264 -3.73 -22.81 8.70
C ILE A 264 -5.12 -22.95 9.32
N ARG A 265 -5.34 -22.45 10.53
CA ARG A 265 -6.66 -22.47 11.19
C ARG A 265 -7.71 -21.67 10.41
N LYS A 266 -7.31 -20.56 9.76
CA LYS A 266 -8.21 -19.79 8.90
C LYS A 266 -8.66 -20.58 7.66
N GLN A 267 -7.84 -21.49 7.14
CA GLN A 267 -8.21 -22.33 5.98
C GLN A 267 -9.31 -23.35 6.36
N LEU A 268 -9.24 -23.91 7.56
CA LEU A 268 -10.24 -24.86 8.08
C LEU A 268 -11.64 -24.26 8.29
N LYS A 269 -11.76 -22.93 8.37
CA LYS A 269 -13.08 -22.26 8.41
C LYS A 269 -13.90 -22.47 7.12
N SER A 270 -13.26 -22.91 6.04
CA SER A 270 -13.93 -23.26 4.79
C SER A 270 -14.51 -24.67 4.89
N PRO A 271 -15.84 -24.88 4.71
CA PRO A 271 -16.48 -26.18 4.85
C PRO A 271 -15.86 -27.27 3.96
N GLU A 272 -15.50 -26.92 2.72
CA GLU A 272 -14.87 -27.83 1.76
C GLU A 272 -13.48 -28.31 2.21
N VAL A 273 -12.69 -27.43 2.84
CA VAL A 273 -11.36 -27.77 3.33
C VAL A 273 -11.48 -28.67 4.55
N TYR A 274 -12.43 -28.36 5.44
CA TYR A 274 -12.71 -29.19 6.61
C TYR A 274 -13.09 -30.62 6.20
N ALA A 275 -13.99 -30.78 5.22
CA ALA A 275 -14.43 -32.10 4.74
C ALA A 275 -13.32 -32.95 4.10
N ARG A 276 -12.28 -32.30 3.56
CA ARG A 276 -11.12 -32.98 2.92
C ARG A 276 -9.94 -33.20 3.87
N ALA A 277 -9.82 -32.36 4.90
CA ALA A 277 -8.72 -32.37 5.85
C ALA A 277 -9.00 -33.27 7.06
N CYS A 278 -10.18 -33.13 7.65
CA CYS A 278 -10.58 -33.79 8.88
C CYS A 278 -11.33 -35.09 8.56
N GLY A 279 -11.00 -36.16 9.26
CA GLY A 279 -11.57 -37.49 9.03
C GLY A 279 -10.53 -38.61 9.08
N SER A 280 -10.88 -39.76 8.53
CA SER A 280 -10.01 -40.94 8.48
C SER A 280 -8.99 -40.82 7.35
N TRP A 281 -7.71 -40.92 7.71
CA TRP A 281 -6.59 -41.05 6.81
C TRP A 281 -6.06 -42.49 6.85
N GLN A 282 -5.66 -43.01 5.70
CA GLN A 282 -5.01 -44.31 5.61
C GLN A 282 -3.77 -44.19 4.71
N VAL A 283 -2.63 -44.69 5.18
CA VAL A 283 -1.37 -44.71 4.45
C VAL A 283 -0.88 -46.15 4.36
N SER A 284 -0.66 -46.63 3.15
CA SER A 284 -0.21 -47.99 2.85
C SER A 284 1.13 -47.94 2.12
N LEU A 285 2.15 -48.57 2.69
CA LEU A 285 3.45 -48.76 2.06
C LEU A 285 3.40 -50.04 1.23
N MET A 286 3.54 -49.89 -0.06
CA MET A 286 3.52 -50.97 -1.05
C MET A 286 4.90 -51.16 -1.66
N GLU A 287 5.10 -52.28 -2.35
CA GLU A 287 6.34 -52.56 -3.08
C GLU A 287 6.77 -51.46 -4.05
N ASN A 288 5.78 -50.88 -4.76
CA ASN A 288 5.99 -49.90 -5.83
C ASN A 288 5.92 -48.45 -5.35
N GLY A 289 5.39 -48.18 -4.16
CA GLY A 289 5.24 -46.81 -3.66
C GLY A 289 4.40 -46.71 -2.39
N ILE A 290 3.87 -45.52 -2.13
CA ILE A 290 3.01 -45.22 -0.98
C ILE A 290 1.63 -44.80 -1.47
N SER A 291 0.59 -45.49 -1.02
CA SER A 291 -0.81 -45.12 -1.24
C SER A 291 -1.35 -44.35 -0.04
N VAL A 292 -1.99 -43.21 -0.28
CA VAL A 292 -2.59 -42.34 0.72
C VAL A 292 -4.06 -42.15 0.39
N ARG A 293 -4.95 -42.64 1.25
CA ARG A 293 -6.39 -42.42 1.18
C ARG A 293 -6.79 -41.32 2.17
N MET A 294 -7.48 -40.32 1.64
CA MET A 294 -7.90 -39.11 2.35
C MET A 294 -9.43 -39.07 2.48
N PRO A 295 -9.97 -38.23 3.39
CA PRO A 295 -11.40 -37.98 3.48
C PRO A 295 -12.02 -37.57 2.14
N GLY A 296 -13.28 -37.99 1.90
CA GLY A 296 -13.98 -37.70 0.64
C GLY A 296 -13.61 -38.61 -0.54
N ASP A 297 -13.19 -39.86 -0.25
CA ASP A 297 -12.83 -40.90 -1.23
C ASP A 297 -11.70 -40.53 -2.19
N MET A 298 -10.85 -39.59 -1.78
CA MET A 298 -9.65 -39.22 -2.52
C MET A 298 -8.52 -40.21 -2.23
N MET A 299 -7.81 -40.60 -3.28
CA MET A 299 -6.64 -41.47 -3.16
C MET A 299 -5.48 -40.89 -3.97
N SER A 300 -4.28 -40.92 -3.41
CA SER A 300 -3.06 -40.54 -4.11
C SER A 300 -2.04 -41.64 -3.91
N PHE A 301 -1.38 -42.05 -4.98
CA PHE A 301 -0.29 -43.00 -4.96
C PHE A 301 0.97 -42.34 -5.47
N TYR A 302 2.05 -42.50 -4.69
CA TYR A 302 3.33 -41.86 -4.92
C TYR A 302 4.38 -42.94 -5.14
N SER A 303 5.04 -42.93 -6.29
CA SER A 303 6.11 -43.89 -6.58
C SER A 303 7.30 -43.65 -5.64
N TRP A 304 8.01 -44.71 -5.23
CA TRP A 304 9.27 -44.57 -4.48
C TRP A 304 10.28 -43.67 -5.20
N GLU A 305 10.29 -43.68 -6.54
CA GLU A 305 11.18 -42.83 -7.35
C GLU A 305 10.87 -41.33 -7.22
N SER A 306 9.66 -40.97 -6.77
CA SER A 306 9.26 -39.58 -6.57
C SER A 306 9.68 -39.03 -5.20
N LEU A 307 10.00 -39.92 -4.26
CA LEU A 307 10.28 -39.63 -2.84
C LEU A 307 11.79 -39.62 -2.58
N ASP A 308 12.24 -38.86 -1.58
CA ASP A 308 13.70 -38.68 -1.36
C ASP A 308 14.07 -38.41 0.11
N TYR A 309 13.17 -37.82 0.91
CA TYR A 309 13.54 -37.39 2.26
C TYR A 309 12.57 -37.86 3.34
N LEU A 310 13.09 -38.47 4.40
CA LEU A 310 12.36 -38.81 5.62
C LEU A 310 12.76 -37.86 6.75
N LEU A 311 11.77 -37.19 7.32
CA LEU A 311 11.92 -36.30 8.48
C LEU A 311 10.99 -36.71 9.60
N GLU A 312 11.49 -36.58 10.82
CA GLU A 312 10.82 -37.07 12.02
C GLU A 312 10.62 -35.93 13.02
N THR A 313 9.37 -35.70 13.41
CA THR A 313 9.00 -34.78 14.50
C THR A 313 8.56 -35.56 15.74
N GLU A 314 8.13 -34.89 16.80
CA GLU A 314 7.66 -35.54 18.03
C GLU A 314 6.44 -36.45 17.79
N GLU A 315 5.50 -36.03 16.94
CA GLU A 315 4.21 -36.71 16.75
C GLU A 315 4.06 -37.38 15.37
N THR A 316 4.92 -37.09 14.39
CA THR A 316 4.67 -37.45 12.98
C THR A 316 5.96 -37.78 12.22
N PHE A 317 5.87 -38.71 11.27
CA PHE A 317 6.85 -38.90 10.21
C PHE A 317 6.39 -38.19 8.94
N TYR A 318 7.32 -37.48 8.28
CA TYR A 318 7.09 -36.81 7.01
C TYR A 318 8.00 -37.40 5.94
N ILE A 319 7.42 -37.84 4.83
CA ILE A 319 8.17 -38.25 3.64
C ILE A 319 7.96 -37.19 2.57
N PHE A 320 9.03 -36.51 2.16
CA PHE A 320 8.99 -35.47 1.14
C PHE A 320 9.40 -36.00 -0.23
N HIS A 321 8.76 -35.44 -1.24
CA HIS A 321 9.13 -35.62 -2.63
C HIS A 321 10.47 -34.96 -2.97
N LYS A 322 11.08 -35.37 -4.08
CA LYS A 322 12.29 -34.75 -4.67
C LYS A 322 12.14 -33.24 -4.89
N ASP A 323 10.92 -32.76 -5.09
CA ASP A 323 10.61 -31.33 -5.28
C ASP A 323 10.63 -30.50 -3.98
N LYS A 324 10.74 -31.15 -2.81
CA LYS A 324 10.79 -30.55 -1.48
C LYS A 324 9.57 -29.69 -1.13
N ARG A 325 8.42 -29.95 -1.76
CA ARG A 325 7.17 -29.20 -1.54
C ARG A 325 6.02 -30.12 -1.14
N HIS A 326 5.89 -31.26 -1.80
CA HIS A 326 4.87 -32.24 -1.48
C HIS A 326 5.39 -33.21 -0.43
N TYR A 327 4.49 -33.67 0.44
CA TYR A 327 4.82 -34.58 1.53
C TYR A 327 3.66 -35.49 1.90
N ILE A 328 4.02 -36.63 2.45
CA ILE A 328 3.14 -37.59 3.08
C ILE A 328 3.37 -37.52 4.59
N MET A 329 2.31 -37.49 5.36
CA MET A 329 2.37 -37.52 6.83
C MET A 329 1.93 -38.89 7.33
N ILE A 330 2.60 -39.41 8.36
CA ILE A 330 2.22 -40.65 9.05
C ILE A 330 2.29 -40.39 10.55
N ALA A 331 1.17 -40.57 11.26
CA ALA A 331 1.11 -40.34 12.70
C ALA A 331 1.93 -41.41 13.46
N LYS A 332 2.78 -40.98 14.40
CA LYS A 332 3.62 -41.89 15.19
C LYS A 332 2.82 -42.80 16.12
N GLU A 333 1.64 -42.36 16.56
CA GLU A 333 0.73 -43.17 17.38
C GLU A 333 0.25 -44.44 16.67
N CYS A 334 0.37 -44.54 15.34
CA CYS A 334 0.04 -45.75 14.59
C CYS A 334 1.08 -46.87 14.76
N PHE A 335 2.26 -46.56 15.31
CA PHE A 335 3.31 -47.54 15.54
C PHE A 335 3.11 -48.18 16.92
N VAL A 336 2.78 -49.47 16.91
CA VAL A 336 2.45 -50.23 18.14
C VAL A 336 3.72 -50.68 18.87
N SER A 337 4.82 -50.85 18.16
CA SER A 337 6.11 -51.31 18.72
C SER A 337 7.32 -50.61 18.10
N TRP A 338 8.43 -50.60 18.85
CA TRP A 338 9.74 -50.14 18.35
C TRP A 338 10.20 -50.94 17.13
N GLU A 339 9.93 -52.25 17.09
CA GLU A 339 10.27 -53.10 15.95
C GLU A 339 9.55 -52.68 14.66
N GLN A 340 8.29 -52.23 14.77
CA GLN A 340 7.52 -51.72 13.63
C GLN A 340 8.12 -50.41 13.11
N ALA A 341 8.56 -49.52 14.01
CA ALA A 341 9.23 -48.28 13.62
C ALA A 341 10.61 -48.57 12.97
N ASP A 342 11.37 -49.53 13.50
CA ASP A 342 12.65 -49.96 12.91
C ASP A 342 12.47 -50.63 11.55
N LEU A 343 11.40 -51.40 11.36
CA LEU A 343 11.06 -51.98 10.07
C LEU A 343 10.68 -50.89 9.06
N PHE A 344 9.91 -49.87 9.47
CA PHE A 344 9.59 -48.72 8.64
C PHE A 344 10.86 -47.96 8.20
N HIS A 345 11.78 -47.68 9.13
CA HIS A 345 13.05 -47.05 8.80
C HIS A 345 13.88 -47.89 7.82
N ARG A 346 13.90 -49.22 7.99
CA ARG A 346 14.58 -50.13 7.05
C ARG A 346 13.97 -50.09 5.66
N ILE A 347 12.64 -50.08 5.53
CA ILE A 347 11.96 -49.95 4.23
C ILE A 347 12.33 -48.64 3.56
N CYS A 348 12.31 -47.51 4.29
CA CYS A 348 12.73 -46.23 3.73
C CYS A 348 14.19 -46.24 3.26
N MET A 349 15.10 -46.85 4.04
CA MET A 349 16.51 -46.97 3.67
C MET A 349 16.73 -47.84 2.43
N ASP A 350 16.00 -48.96 2.32
CA ASP A 350 16.05 -49.86 1.16
C ASP A 350 15.57 -49.18 -0.13
N LYS A 351 14.61 -48.26 -0.01
CA LYS A 351 14.09 -47.44 -1.12
C LYS A 351 14.84 -46.12 -1.29
N GLU A 352 16.07 -46.04 -0.79
CA GLU A 352 16.99 -44.90 -0.93
C GLU A 352 16.49 -43.56 -0.34
N ILE A 353 15.51 -43.58 0.56
CA ILE A 353 14.99 -42.36 1.21
C ILE A 353 15.98 -41.88 2.28
N GLN A 354 16.46 -40.65 2.13
CA GLN A 354 17.44 -40.05 3.01
C GLN A 354 16.81 -39.52 4.30
N ARG A 355 17.30 -39.98 5.45
CA ARG A 355 16.88 -39.44 6.75
C ARG A 355 17.56 -38.10 7.02
N ILE A 356 16.76 -37.05 7.23
CA ILE A 356 17.24 -35.69 7.54
C ILE A 356 16.81 -35.28 8.94
N VAL A 357 17.74 -34.70 9.71
CA VAL A 357 17.45 -34.14 11.03
C VAL A 357 16.70 -32.82 10.90
N VAL A 358 15.57 -32.71 11.60
CA VAL A 358 14.72 -31.52 11.59
C VAL A 358 15.42 -30.35 12.29
N LYS A 359 15.50 -29.21 11.60
CA LYS A 359 15.89 -27.92 12.18
C LYS A 359 14.65 -27.18 12.66
N LYS A 360 14.72 -26.61 13.86
CA LYS A 360 13.62 -25.80 14.40
C LYS A 360 13.45 -24.50 13.60
N ALA A 361 12.24 -24.25 13.12
CA ALA A 361 11.87 -22.96 12.57
C ALA A 361 11.81 -21.91 13.68
N HIS A 362 12.32 -20.72 13.39
CA HIS A 362 12.25 -19.57 14.29
C HIS A 362 11.25 -18.57 13.72
N TYR A 363 10.22 -18.28 14.50
CA TYR A 363 9.17 -17.33 14.14
C TYR A 363 9.31 -16.03 14.92
N VAL A 364 9.05 -14.92 14.25
CA VAL A 364 8.98 -13.59 14.84
C VAL A 364 7.59 -13.42 15.47
N PRO A 365 7.51 -13.12 16.79
CA PRO A 365 6.25 -12.82 17.44
C PRO A 365 5.53 -11.64 16.78
N GLU A 366 4.19 -11.68 16.73
CA GLU A 366 3.42 -10.61 16.09
C GLU A 366 3.64 -9.24 16.75
N TRP A 367 3.75 -9.18 18.08
CA TRP A 367 4.04 -7.95 18.80
C TRP A 367 5.40 -7.36 18.40
N LEU A 368 6.41 -8.20 18.14
CA LEU A 368 7.74 -7.76 17.74
C LEU A 368 7.71 -7.18 16.32
N SER A 369 6.89 -7.75 15.42
CA SER A 369 6.66 -7.17 14.10
C SER A 369 6.00 -5.80 14.17
N TRP A 370 5.04 -5.60 15.07
CA TRP A 370 4.42 -4.29 15.30
C TRP A 370 5.35 -3.29 15.98
N LEU A 371 6.18 -3.75 16.92
CA LEU A 371 7.22 -2.93 17.54
C LEU A 371 8.26 -2.50 16.51
N MET A 372 8.70 -3.39 15.62
CA MET A 372 9.66 -3.07 14.56
C MET A 372 9.13 -2.01 13.59
N ILE A 373 7.85 -2.07 13.18
CA ILE A 373 7.29 -1.00 12.34
C ILE A 373 7.09 0.30 13.12
N GLY A 374 6.68 0.22 14.39
CA GLY A 374 6.63 1.38 15.28
C GLY A 374 8.01 2.03 15.43
N LEU A 375 9.08 1.23 15.56
CA LEU A 375 10.45 1.71 15.61
C LEU A 375 10.91 2.29 14.28
N ILE A 376 10.59 1.66 13.13
CA ILE A 376 10.90 2.21 11.81
C ILE A 376 10.23 3.58 11.65
N LEU A 377 8.96 3.70 12.01
CA LEU A 377 8.22 4.97 11.97
C LEU A 377 8.79 5.99 12.96
N ALA A 378 9.07 5.59 14.20
CA ALA A 378 9.65 6.46 15.22
C ALA A 378 11.06 6.92 14.86
N VAL A 379 11.90 6.06 14.31
CA VAL A 379 13.24 6.42 13.82
C VAL A 379 13.13 7.34 12.61
N SER A 380 12.18 7.09 11.70
CA SER A 380 11.95 7.97 10.55
C SER A 380 11.42 9.34 11.00
N PHE A 381 10.54 9.36 12.00
CA PHE A 381 10.02 10.58 12.60
C PHE A 381 11.10 11.32 13.40
N LEU A 382 11.91 10.62 14.19
CA LEU A 382 13.06 11.21 14.89
C LEU A 382 14.13 11.68 13.92
N MET A 383 14.34 11.02 12.78
CA MET A 383 15.24 11.47 11.72
C MET A 383 14.65 12.66 10.97
N LEU A 384 13.33 12.72 10.76
CA LEU A 384 12.65 13.89 10.22
C LEU A 384 12.80 15.06 11.19
N LEU A 385 12.51 14.86 12.48
CA LEU A 385 12.73 15.84 13.53
C LEU A 385 14.21 16.21 13.67
N TRP A 386 15.13 15.27 13.51
CA TRP A 386 16.58 15.52 13.54
C TRP A 386 17.04 16.29 12.31
N LYS A 387 16.44 16.01 11.15
CA LYS A 387 16.68 16.78 9.92
C LYS A 387 16.12 18.18 10.07
N ILE A 388 14.89 18.33 10.58
CA ILE A 388 14.29 19.61 10.94
C ILE A 388 15.16 20.33 12.00
N PHE A 389 15.73 19.61 12.97
CA PHE A 389 16.60 20.14 14.02
C PHE A 389 18.02 20.51 13.54
N LEU A 390 18.56 19.78 12.56
CA LEU A 390 19.80 20.09 11.85
C LEU A 390 19.58 21.27 10.89
N ASP A 391 18.47 21.28 10.16
CA ASP A 391 18.04 22.34 9.24
C ASP A 391 17.64 23.60 10.03
N SER A 392 17.15 23.47 11.27
CA SER A 392 16.90 24.57 12.21
C SER A 392 18.15 25.05 12.97
N GLY A 393 19.35 24.63 12.55
CA GLY A 393 20.63 25.16 13.04
C GLY A 393 21.06 24.75 14.46
N ILE A 394 20.27 23.97 15.22
CA ILE A 394 20.52 23.77 16.66
C ILE A 394 21.78 22.90 16.93
N TYR A 395 22.18 22.06 15.98
CA TYR A 395 23.41 21.25 16.11
C TYR A 395 24.71 22.06 15.97
N GLY A 396 24.66 23.29 15.44
CA GLY A 396 25.81 24.21 15.49
C GLY A 396 26.13 24.71 16.89
N ARG A 397 25.16 24.68 17.82
CA ARG A 397 25.31 25.15 19.21
C ARG A 397 25.73 24.07 20.20
N ILE A 398 25.61 22.77 19.90
CA ILE A 398 25.81 21.68 20.90
C ILE A 398 26.79 20.61 20.37
N GLY A 399 28.07 20.97 20.21
CA GLY A 399 29.12 20.02 19.79
C GLY A 399 30.53 20.55 20.03
N MET A 400 31.05 20.30 21.24
CA MET A 400 32.45 20.42 21.72
C MET A 400 33.46 21.18 20.85
N GLY A 401 33.95 22.29 21.42
CA GLY A 401 35.15 22.97 20.96
C GLY A 401 36.37 22.05 20.94
N SER A 402 37.04 22.00 19.79
CA SER A 402 38.50 21.99 19.66
C SER A 402 38.85 21.94 18.17
N GLY A 403 39.74 22.82 17.75
CA GLY A 403 40.56 22.59 16.56
C GLY A 403 40.09 23.32 15.31
N SER A 404 40.74 24.45 15.07
CA SER A 404 41.02 25.01 13.75
C SER A 404 41.00 23.99 12.61
N GLY A 405 40.16 24.22 11.62
CA GLY A 405 40.20 23.45 10.39
C GLY A 405 39.13 23.90 9.40
N LYS A 406 39.54 24.75 8.44
CA LYS A 406 38.80 25.00 7.19
C LYS A 406 38.21 23.68 6.68
N LEU A 407 36.89 23.58 6.62
CA LEU A 407 36.22 22.55 5.83
C LEU A 407 35.24 23.22 4.88
N VAL A 408 35.76 23.47 3.67
CA VAL A 408 34.96 23.68 2.47
C VAL A 408 34.14 22.42 2.25
N VAL A 409 32.81 22.48 2.32
CA VAL A 409 31.95 21.41 1.83
C VAL A 409 30.83 21.98 0.98
N ALA A 410 30.82 21.46 -0.24
CA ALA A 410 29.95 21.77 -1.37
C ALA A 410 28.46 21.76 -1.02
N HIS A 411 27.80 22.85 -1.41
CA HIS A 411 26.36 23.01 -1.47
C HIS A 411 25.81 22.25 -2.68
N LYS A 412 24.95 21.25 -2.46
CA LYS A 412 24.04 20.73 -3.48
C LYS A 412 22.94 19.88 -2.85
N THR A 413 21.73 20.45 -2.72
CA THR A 413 20.50 19.94 -3.37
C THR A 413 19.34 20.90 -3.17
N SER A 414 19.04 21.64 -4.24
CA SER A 414 17.72 21.81 -4.85
C SER A 414 16.51 22.13 -3.94
N VAL A 415 16.43 23.37 -3.49
CA VAL A 415 15.24 24.21 -3.76
C VAL A 415 15.27 24.51 -5.27
N PRO A 416 14.16 24.69 -6.02
CA PRO A 416 14.26 25.35 -7.32
C PRO A 416 15.17 26.56 -7.14
N ASP A 417 16.24 26.60 -7.92
CA ASP A 417 17.25 27.65 -7.93
C ASP A 417 16.59 28.93 -8.43
N VAL A 418 15.78 29.54 -7.57
CA VAL A 418 15.75 30.98 -7.44
C VAL A 418 16.70 31.21 -6.29
N SER A 419 17.95 31.54 -6.62
CA SER A 419 18.79 32.27 -5.70
C SER A 419 18.01 33.52 -5.28
N LEU A 420 17.20 33.43 -4.23
CA LEU A 420 16.80 34.59 -3.47
C LEU A 420 18.11 35.10 -2.90
N GLU A 421 18.65 36.09 -3.60
CA GLU A 421 19.81 36.85 -3.18
C GLU A 421 19.49 37.34 -1.78
N ARG A 422 20.30 36.94 -0.79
CA ARG A 422 20.08 37.43 0.58
C ARG A 422 20.22 38.93 0.54
N VAL A 423 19.19 39.63 0.98
CA VAL A 423 19.20 41.09 1.07
C VAL A 423 19.47 41.43 2.52
N ALA A 424 20.56 42.14 2.79
CA ALA A 424 20.91 42.52 4.15
C ALA A 424 19.82 43.42 4.75
N LEU A 425 19.57 43.35 6.06
CA LEU A 425 18.48 44.12 6.70
C LEU A 425 18.52 45.63 6.38
N ASP A 426 19.71 46.23 6.36
CA ASP A 426 19.89 47.65 6.02
C ASP A 426 19.52 47.95 4.55
N GLU A 427 19.85 47.04 3.64
CA GLU A 427 19.48 47.14 2.22
C GLU A 427 17.97 46.95 2.04
N GLN A 428 17.33 46.10 2.85
CA GLN A 428 15.87 45.95 2.84
C GLN A 428 15.17 47.25 3.21
N LEU A 429 15.67 47.97 4.24
CA LEU A 429 15.15 49.27 4.66
C LEU A 429 15.30 50.32 3.55
N GLU A 430 16.45 50.36 2.87
CA GLU A 430 16.68 51.28 1.75
C GLU A 430 15.70 51.04 0.58
N VAL A 431 15.44 49.77 0.24
CA VAL A 431 14.50 49.42 -0.83
C VAL A 431 13.07 49.78 -0.44
N LEU A 432 12.64 49.48 0.79
CA LEU A 432 11.30 49.83 1.28
C LEU A 432 11.08 51.35 1.32
N ASP A 433 12.08 52.12 1.79
CA ASP A 433 12.04 53.59 1.76
C ASP A 433 11.91 54.13 0.32
N SER A 434 12.63 53.52 -0.64
CA SER A 434 12.53 53.89 -2.06
C SER A 434 11.15 53.64 -2.69
N LEU A 435 10.39 52.69 -2.12
CA LEU A 435 9.02 52.36 -2.52
C LEU A 435 7.97 53.23 -1.79
N GLY A 436 8.41 54.09 -0.86
CA GLY A 436 7.54 54.95 -0.06
C GLY A 436 7.04 54.32 1.24
N LEU A 437 7.58 53.16 1.63
CA LEU A 437 7.22 52.47 2.88
C LEU A 437 8.24 52.84 3.96
N CYS A 438 7.89 53.84 4.76
CA CYS A 438 8.76 54.36 5.82
C CYS A 438 8.69 53.46 7.06
N VAL A 439 9.61 52.51 7.18
CA VAL A 439 9.71 51.67 8.39
C VAL A 439 10.25 52.51 9.56
N PRO A 440 9.52 52.62 10.70
CA PRO A 440 10.00 53.33 11.87
C PRO A 440 11.29 52.70 12.42
N GLU A 441 12.20 53.53 12.96
CA GLU A 441 13.46 53.04 13.53
C GLU A 441 13.22 52.03 14.66
N GLU A 442 12.16 52.22 15.47
CA GLU A 442 11.77 51.27 16.52
C GLU A 442 11.42 49.89 15.96
N THR A 443 10.71 49.83 14.83
CA THR A 443 10.38 48.59 14.12
C THR A 443 11.64 47.95 13.54
N ALA A 444 12.52 48.75 12.93
CA ALA A 444 13.79 48.26 12.39
C ALA A 444 14.72 47.73 13.50
N GLU A 445 14.82 48.41 14.64
CA GLU A 445 15.57 47.98 15.82
C GLU A 445 14.96 46.73 16.46
N SER A 446 13.64 46.62 16.49
CA SER A 446 12.94 45.42 16.98
C SER A 446 13.30 44.20 16.14
N VAL A 447 13.16 44.29 14.81
CA VAL A 447 13.53 43.21 13.88
C VAL A 447 15.03 42.90 13.95
N ARG A 448 15.88 43.93 14.05
CA ARG A 448 17.34 43.75 14.19
C ARG A 448 17.68 43.02 15.50
N THR A 449 17.09 43.43 16.61
CA THR A 449 17.30 42.81 17.92
C THR A 449 16.82 41.36 17.90
N PHE A 450 15.63 41.10 17.36
CA PHE A 450 15.09 39.75 17.23
C PHE A 450 15.97 38.85 16.33
N MET A 451 16.44 39.39 15.20
CA MET A 451 17.38 38.73 14.30
C MET A 451 18.71 38.38 14.98
N GLU A 452 19.29 39.33 15.72
CA GLU A 452 20.57 39.18 16.40
C GLU A 452 20.50 38.26 17.62
N GLU A 453 19.50 38.44 18.50
CA GLU A 453 19.35 37.67 19.74
C GLU A 453 18.98 36.20 19.46
N HIS A 454 18.15 35.95 18.45
CA HIS A 454 17.68 34.61 18.10
C HIS A 454 18.45 33.95 16.95
N GLU A 455 19.49 34.61 16.41
CA GLU A 455 20.30 34.13 15.27
C GLU A 455 19.47 33.83 14.00
N LEU A 456 18.43 34.63 13.73
CA LEU A 456 17.45 34.41 12.66
C LEU A 456 17.78 35.08 11.32
N TYR A 457 19.06 35.36 11.07
CA TYR A 457 19.55 35.99 9.82
C TYR A 457 19.04 35.28 8.56
N ASP A 458 19.00 33.95 8.56
CA ASP A 458 18.51 33.18 7.41
C ASP A 458 16.99 33.33 7.18
N MET A 459 16.21 33.64 8.20
CA MET A 459 14.77 33.91 8.07
C MET A 459 14.49 35.35 7.66
N VAL A 460 15.24 36.32 8.21
CA VAL A 460 15.04 37.75 7.93
C VAL A 460 15.68 38.17 6.59
N GLU A 461 16.89 37.72 6.31
CA GLU A 461 17.61 38.05 5.08
C GLU A 461 17.39 37.01 3.96
N GLY A 462 16.98 35.79 4.30
CA GLY A 462 16.63 34.73 3.33
C GLY A 462 15.18 34.76 2.87
N SER A 463 14.30 35.47 3.59
CA SER A 463 12.96 35.89 3.14
C SER A 463 12.87 37.42 3.20
N PRO A 464 13.53 38.13 2.25
CA PRO A 464 13.63 39.58 2.30
C PRO A 464 12.28 40.28 2.43
N TYR A 465 12.27 41.40 3.16
CA TYR A 465 11.17 42.34 3.36
C TYR A 465 10.01 41.84 4.22
N THR A 466 9.78 40.52 4.27
CA THR A 466 8.62 39.91 4.95
C THR A 466 8.52 40.31 6.43
N TRP A 467 9.60 40.15 7.22
CA TRP A 467 9.59 40.46 8.65
C TRP A 467 9.36 41.95 8.94
N LEU A 468 9.94 42.83 8.13
CA LEU A 468 9.74 44.27 8.26
C LEU A 468 8.30 44.66 7.93
N LEU A 469 7.71 44.05 6.89
CA LEU A 469 6.33 44.31 6.48
C LEU A 469 5.31 43.74 7.45
N MET A 470 5.59 42.59 8.07
CA MET A 470 4.76 42.01 9.14
C MET A 470 4.71 42.94 10.34
N GLU A 471 5.87 43.35 10.87
CA GLU A 471 5.94 44.24 12.03
C GLU A 471 5.37 45.64 11.71
N LEU A 472 5.57 46.15 10.49
CA LEU A 472 4.99 47.41 10.04
C LEU A 472 3.45 47.33 9.91
N GLY A 473 2.93 46.18 9.48
CA GLY A 473 1.52 45.94 9.28
C GLY A 473 0.76 45.45 10.51
N TYR A 474 1.48 45.09 11.58
CA TYR A 474 0.91 44.54 12.80
C TYR A 474 0.04 45.59 13.53
N PRO A 475 -1.20 45.28 13.95
CA PRO A 475 -2.04 46.23 14.66
C PRO A 475 -1.44 46.62 16.02
N SER A 476 -1.58 47.88 16.41
CA SER A 476 -1.08 48.36 17.69
C SER A 476 -2.10 48.10 18.80
N TYR A 477 -1.67 47.52 19.91
CA TYR A 477 -2.51 47.26 21.09
C TYR A 477 -1.97 47.99 22.33
N ASP A 478 -2.86 48.38 23.24
CA ASP A 478 -2.46 48.89 24.57
C ASP A 478 -2.06 47.75 25.53
N GLU A 479 -1.64 48.11 26.75
CA GLU A 479 -1.25 47.15 27.78
C GLU A 479 -2.38 46.17 28.19
N ASP A 480 -3.63 46.55 27.96
CA ASP A 480 -4.83 45.77 28.25
C ASP A 480 -5.31 44.95 27.04
N TRP A 481 -4.50 44.88 25.97
CA TRP A 481 -4.80 44.21 24.69
C TRP A 481 -5.98 44.81 23.93
N ASN A 482 -6.32 46.07 24.16
CA ASN A 482 -7.30 46.75 23.31
C ASN A 482 -6.59 47.32 22.08
N LEU A 483 -7.21 47.13 20.91
CA LEU A 483 -6.75 47.71 19.66
C LEU A 483 -6.70 49.25 19.76
N THR A 484 -5.55 49.84 19.45
CA THR A 484 -5.29 51.29 19.51
C THR A 484 -5.09 51.94 18.15
N GLY A 485 -4.74 51.17 17.12
CA GLY A 485 -4.61 51.69 15.76
C GLY A 485 -4.10 50.67 14.75
N TYR A 486 -4.26 51.03 13.48
CA TYR A 486 -3.73 50.31 12.32
C TYR A 486 -2.68 51.16 11.63
N SER A 487 -1.71 50.50 10.99
CA SER A 487 -0.80 51.16 10.06
C SER A 487 -1.55 51.67 8.83
N GLN A 488 -1.04 52.76 8.25
CA GLN A 488 -1.59 53.38 7.04
C GLN A 488 -0.89 52.91 5.76
N ASP A 489 0.25 52.24 5.90
CA ASP A 489 1.09 51.82 4.78
C ASP A 489 0.81 50.36 4.39
N VAL A 490 0.65 49.49 5.39
CA VAL A 490 0.51 48.04 5.23
C VAL A 490 -0.37 47.50 6.35
N PHE A 491 -1.12 46.43 6.10
CA PHE A 491 -1.87 45.72 7.14
C PHE A 491 -1.50 44.24 7.12
N TRP A 492 -1.26 43.64 8.30
CA TRP A 492 -0.94 42.23 8.45
C TRP A 492 -1.85 41.57 9.49
N PHE A 493 -2.24 40.33 9.22
CA PHE A 493 -2.87 39.43 10.20
C PHE A 493 -2.52 37.96 9.92
N ASP A 494 -2.65 37.12 10.93
CA ASP A 494 -2.50 35.66 10.83
C ASP A 494 -3.85 35.01 10.49
N TYR A 495 -3.87 34.05 9.57
CA TYR A 495 -5.11 33.31 9.25
C TYR A 495 -5.62 32.49 10.43
N GLU A 496 -4.77 32.10 11.39
CA GLU A 496 -5.18 31.47 12.65
C GLU A 496 -5.66 32.56 13.63
N GLY A 497 -6.96 32.84 13.60
CA GLY A 497 -7.61 33.90 14.36
C GLY A 497 -7.66 33.59 15.86
N LEU A 498 -7.45 34.61 16.69
CA LEU A 498 -7.52 34.49 18.15
C LEU A 498 -8.97 34.42 18.64
N ASP A 499 -9.88 35.12 17.95
CA ASP A 499 -11.32 35.05 18.17
C ASP A 499 -12.06 35.33 16.85
N ILE A 500 -12.28 34.25 16.08
CA ILE A 500 -12.97 34.35 14.78
C ILE A 500 -14.40 34.89 14.85
N SER A 501 -14.96 35.10 16.05
CA SER A 501 -16.26 35.76 16.23
C SER A 501 -16.21 37.29 16.13
N THR A 502 -15.01 37.88 16.11
CA THR A 502 -14.75 39.32 15.98
C THR A 502 -13.70 39.68 14.92
N ASP A 503 -12.89 38.71 14.49
CA ASP A 503 -11.70 38.95 13.65
C ASP A 503 -12.04 39.52 12.25
N TYR A 504 -13.19 39.22 11.63
CA TYR A 504 -13.52 39.82 10.33
C TYR A 504 -13.83 41.30 10.44
N ILE A 505 -14.40 41.76 11.57
CA ILE A 505 -14.56 43.20 11.85
C ILE A 505 -13.19 43.87 11.94
N GLU A 506 -12.24 43.27 12.68
CA GLU A 506 -10.89 43.82 12.81
C GLU A 506 -10.14 43.85 11.48
N ILE A 507 -10.24 42.79 10.68
CA ILE A 507 -9.63 42.70 9.36
C ILE A 507 -10.18 43.79 8.43
N LEU A 508 -11.50 43.98 8.40
CA LEU A 508 -12.11 44.99 7.55
C LEU A 508 -11.78 46.41 7.99
N ASN A 509 -11.72 46.66 9.30
CA ASN A 509 -11.26 47.95 9.82
C ASN A 509 -9.79 48.21 9.46
N GLY A 510 -8.92 47.19 9.51
CA GLY A 510 -7.52 47.30 9.09
C GLY A 510 -7.38 47.60 7.60
N MET A 511 -8.16 46.92 6.75
CA MET A 511 -8.21 47.21 5.31
C MET A 511 -8.74 48.62 5.04
N LEU A 512 -9.80 49.06 5.72
CA LEU A 512 -10.35 50.41 5.55
C LEU A 512 -9.38 51.50 6.01
N ALA A 513 -8.57 51.23 7.04
CA ALA A 513 -7.53 52.14 7.48
C ALA A 513 -6.50 52.43 6.37
N LEU A 514 -6.16 51.45 5.53
CA LEU A 514 -5.28 51.66 4.36
C LEU A 514 -5.93 52.48 3.24
N ALA A 515 -7.26 52.53 3.20
CA ALA A 515 -8.02 53.13 2.11
C ALA A 515 -8.74 54.42 2.53
N GLU A 516 -8.20 55.12 3.53
CA GLU A 516 -8.74 56.41 4.00
C GLU A 516 -8.87 57.41 2.83
N GLY A 517 -10.05 58.03 2.70
CA GLY A 517 -10.35 58.96 1.61
C GLY A 517 -10.68 58.32 0.25
N SER A 518 -10.72 56.99 0.15
CA SER A 518 -11.20 56.27 -1.05
C SER A 518 -12.73 56.16 -1.12
N SER A 519 -13.27 55.57 -2.19
CA SER A 519 -14.72 55.36 -2.32
C SER A 519 -15.31 54.33 -1.34
N VAL A 520 -14.46 53.53 -0.68
CA VAL A 520 -14.90 52.55 0.34
C VAL A 520 -14.78 53.08 1.77
N ASP A 521 -14.21 54.28 1.96
CA ASP A 521 -14.08 54.96 3.26
C ASP A 521 -15.44 55.30 3.93
N HIS A 522 -16.53 55.24 3.17
CA HIS A 522 -17.89 55.45 3.68
C HIS A 522 -18.60 54.15 4.08
N ILE A 523 -17.90 53.01 4.07
CA ILE A 523 -18.43 51.77 4.61
C ILE A 523 -18.71 51.96 6.10
N SER A 524 -19.87 51.48 6.53
CA SER A 524 -20.32 51.62 7.92
C SER A 524 -21.07 50.36 8.37
N ASN A 525 -21.36 50.27 9.67
CA ASN A 525 -22.16 49.18 10.24
C ASN A 525 -21.60 47.78 9.90
N ILE A 526 -20.29 47.60 10.07
CA ILE A 526 -19.65 46.29 9.91
C ILE A 526 -20.12 45.38 11.05
N GLN A 527 -20.60 44.20 10.70
CA GLN A 527 -21.21 43.25 11.63
C GLN A 527 -20.86 41.80 11.26
N GLU A 528 -20.80 40.95 12.27
CA GLU A 528 -20.71 39.49 12.12
C GLU A 528 -21.92 38.83 12.75
N ASN A 529 -22.48 37.85 12.04
CA ASN A 529 -23.51 36.97 12.58
C ASN A 529 -22.97 35.54 12.69
N ILE A 530 -22.85 35.09 13.93
CA ILE A 530 -22.31 33.78 14.32
C ILE A 530 -23.39 32.73 14.64
N GLU A 531 -24.67 33.01 14.38
CA GLU A 531 -25.78 32.12 14.74
C GLU A 531 -25.73 30.75 14.03
N LYS A 532 -25.03 30.67 12.89
CA LYS A 532 -24.88 29.45 12.08
C LYS A 532 -23.55 28.71 12.33
N VAL A 533 -22.81 29.05 13.38
CA VAL A 533 -21.53 28.40 13.72
C VAL A 533 -21.74 27.24 14.69
N ASP A 534 -21.16 26.08 14.39
CA ASP A 534 -21.04 24.95 15.32
C ASP A 534 -19.64 24.94 15.94
N TRP A 535 -19.52 25.59 17.09
CA TRP A 535 -18.26 25.70 17.85
C TRP A 535 -17.74 24.35 18.36
N GLU A 536 -18.59 23.33 18.50
CA GLU A 536 -18.13 22.01 18.95
C GLU A 536 -17.46 21.23 17.82
N GLN A 537 -17.97 21.34 16.59
CA GLN A 537 -17.38 20.71 15.41
C GLN A 537 -16.28 21.55 14.76
N GLY A 538 -16.27 22.87 14.98
CA GLY A 538 -15.39 23.80 14.31
C GLY A 538 -15.78 24.01 12.85
N ASP A 539 -17.06 23.99 12.53
CA ASP A 539 -17.60 24.20 11.19
C ASP A 539 -18.86 25.08 11.20
N GLY A 540 -19.38 25.43 10.03
CA GLY A 540 -20.55 26.30 9.88
C GLY A 540 -20.25 27.55 9.06
N THR A 541 -20.97 28.64 9.37
CA THR A 541 -20.88 29.88 8.59
C THR A 541 -20.98 31.12 9.47
N ILE A 542 -20.07 32.07 9.26
CA ILE A 542 -20.15 33.43 9.80
C ILE A 542 -20.63 34.35 8.68
N THR A 543 -21.75 35.03 8.87
CA THR A 543 -22.21 36.02 7.90
C THR A 543 -21.62 37.38 8.26
N VAL A 544 -20.68 37.86 7.44
CA VAL A 544 -20.07 39.19 7.54
C VAL A 544 -20.89 40.17 6.71
N GLY A 545 -21.25 41.32 7.29
CA GLY A 545 -22.05 42.31 6.61
C GLY A 545 -21.57 43.74 6.85
N PHE A 546 -21.82 44.62 5.89
CA PHE A 546 -21.59 46.05 6.03
C PHE A 546 -22.49 46.87 5.10
N ASP A 547 -22.66 48.15 5.42
CA ASP A 547 -23.45 49.10 4.65
C ASP A 547 -22.57 49.99 3.78
N TRP A 548 -22.89 50.06 2.48
CA TRP A 548 -22.24 50.91 1.49
C TRP A 548 -23.25 51.44 0.48
N ASN A 549 -23.24 52.75 0.21
CA ASN A 549 -24.14 53.41 -0.76
C ASN A 549 -25.64 53.03 -0.59
N SER A 550 -26.12 53.07 0.67
CA SER A 550 -27.52 52.73 1.04
C SER A 550 -27.92 51.27 0.73
N GLN A 551 -26.95 50.38 0.62
CA GLN A 551 -27.16 48.94 0.46
C GLN A 551 -26.36 48.19 1.52
N THR A 552 -26.92 47.08 2.00
CA THR A 552 -26.24 46.17 2.90
C THR A 552 -25.68 45.01 2.09
N TYR A 553 -24.38 44.80 2.16
CA TYR A 553 -23.67 43.71 1.50
C TYR A 553 -23.44 42.61 2.54
N LEU A 554 -23.77 41.37 2.19
CA LEU A 554 -23.62 40.20 3.08
C LEU A 554 -22.76 39.13 2.39
N TYR A 555 -21.87 38.54 3.18
CA TYR A 555 -20.92 37.50 2.75
C TYR A 555 -20.95 36.36 3.77
N ASP A 556 -21.20 35.15 3.29
CA ASP A 556 -21.20 33.94 4.12
C ASP A 556 -19.80 33.32 4.09
N MET A 557 -19.04 33.48 5.19
CA MET A 557 -17.68 32.96 5.38
C MET A 557 -17.71 31.54 5.96
N GLU A 558 -16.93 30.62 5.38
CA GLU A 558 -16.88 29.23 5.85
C GLU A 558 -16.01 29.13 7.11
N VAL A 559 -16.53 28.48 8.15
CA VAL A 559 -15.77 28.25 9.39
C VAL A 559 -14.97 26.95 9.26
N TYR A 560 -13.67 27.05 9.57
CA TYR A 560 -12.80 25.88 9.76
C TYR A 560 -11.98 26.08 11.04
N TYR A 561 -12.48 25.55 12.16
CA TYR A 561 -11.93 25.78 13.50
C TYR A 561 -11.73 27.27 13.78
N ASP A 562 -10.48 27.70 13.91
CA ASP A 562 -10.00 29.05 14.18
C ASP A 562 -9.41 29.74 12.93
N TRP A 563 -9.60 29.17 11.74
CA TRP A 563 -9.07 29.74 10.50
C TRP A 563 -10.02 30.75 9.87
N ILE A 564 -9.48 31.91 9.51
CA ILE A 564 -10.16 32.97 8.76
C ILE A 564 -10.32 32.54 7.29
N ASP A 565 -11.52 32.73 6.74
CA ASP A 565 -11.80 32.52 5.33
C ASP A 565 -11.15 33.63 4.49
N GLY A 566 -10.14 33.26 3.70
CA GLY A 566 -9.39 34.18 2.84
C GLY A 566 -10.23 34.92 1.79
N ARG A 567 -11.50 34.55 1.58
CA ARG A 567 -12.43 35.34 0.76
C ARG A 567 -12.63 36.75 1.30
N VAL A 568 -12.42 37.00 2.60
CA VAL A 568 -12.50 38.35 3.18
C VAL A 568 -11.59 39.37 2.46
N LEU A 569 -10.41 38.94 2.00
CA LEU A 569 -9.42 39.78 1.32
C LEU A 569 -9.95 40.41 0.03
N GLY A 570 -10.95 39.79 -0.60
CA GLY A 570 -11.47 40.20 -1.89
C GLY A 570 -12.74 41.04 -1.84
N ILE A 571 -13.35 41.28 -0.67
CA ILE A 571 -14.74 41.79 -0.62
C ILE A 571 -14.87 43.29 -0.97
N LEU A 572 -13.80 44.07 -0.79
CA LEU A 572 -13.81 45.52 -1.06
C LEU A 572 -13.48 45.87 -2.52
N ASN A 573 -12.70 45.03 -3.21
CA ASN A 573 -12.25 45.30 -4.57
C ASN A 573 -13.39 45.42 -5.61
N PRO A 574 -14.46 44.61 -5.57
CA PRO A 574 -15.61 44.80 -6.46
C PRO A 574 -16.28 46.18 -6.32
N LEU A 575 -16.32 46.74 -5.10
CA LEU A 575 -16.88 48.07 -4.85
C LEU A 575 -16.01 49.17 -5.45
N LEU A 576 -14.69 49.04 -5.30
CA LEU A 576 -13.70 49.91 -5.93
C LEU A 576 -13.74 49.83 -7.47
N GLN A 577 -13.98 48.66 -8.03
CA GLN A 577 -14.16 48.47 -9.48
C GLN A 577 -15.43 49.16 -9.98
N GLN A 578 -16.53 49.12 -9.21
CA GLN A 578 -17.78 49.80 -9.55
C GLN A 578 -17.59 51.32 -9.66
N GLU A 579 -16.82 51.91 -8.77
CA GLU A 579 -16.50 53.35 -8.77
C GLU A 579 -15.32 53.72 -9.69
N SER A 580 -14.79 52.75 -10.45
CA SER A 580 -13.63 52.95 -11.34
C SER A 580 -12.40 53.53 -10.62
N SER A 581 -12.15 53.06 -9.39
CA SER A 581 -10.98 53.42 -8.59
C SER A 581 -9.67 53.19 -9.35
N GLN A 582 -8.64 53.97 -9.02
CA GLN A 582 -7.28 53.77 -9.53
C GLN A 582 -6.43 52.91 -8.59
N GLU A 583 -6.91 52.67 -7.37
CA GLU A 583 -6.24 51.93 -6.30
C GLU A 583 -7.10 50.77 -5.84
N TYR A 584 -6.46 49.65 -5.53
CA TYR A 584 -7.09 48.40 -5.14
C TYR A 584 -6.32 47.73 -4.01
N PHE A 585 -6.97 46.80 -3.33
CA PHE A 585 -6.33 45.93 -2.35
C PHE A 585 -5.55 44.81 -3.02
N TYR A 586 -4.26 44.75 -2.75
CA TYR A 586 -3.36 43.69 -3.17
C TYR A 586 -2.80 42.95 -1.96
N VAL A 587 -2.49 41.66 -2.11
CA VAL A 587 -2.02 40.82 -1.02
C VAL A 587 -0.78 40.02 -1.39
N THR A 588 0.07 39.74 -0.41
CA THR A 588 1.13 38.73 -0.49
C THR A 588 1.15 37.92 0.80
N GLY A 589 1.59 36.67 0.73
CA GLY A 589 1.81 35.87 1.94
C GLY A 589 3.04 36.34 2.71
N ASP A 590 3.07 36.02 4.01
CA ASP A 590 4.22 36.24 4.88
C ASP A 590 5.21 35.06 4.91
N ASN A 591 5.11 34.14 3.94
CA ASN A 591 5.84 32.86 3.90
C ASN A 591 5.57 31.91 5.09
N GLY A 592 4.53 32.17 5.88
CA GLY A 592 4.01 31.36 6.97
C GLY A 592 2.49 31.16 6.88
N GLN A 593 1.77 31.56 7.93
CA GLN A 593 0.31 31.46 8.05
C GLN A 593 -0.40 32.82 7.97
N GLY A 594 0.32 33.92 7.72
CA GLY A 594 -0.25 35.27 7.66
C GLY A 594 -0.29 35.87 6.26
N VAL A 595 -0.91 37.04 6.19
CA VAL A 595 -1.09 37.79 4.94
C VAL A 595 -0.76 39.27 5.15
N ILE A 596 -0.09 39.85 4.16
CA ILE A 596 0.28 41.27 4.11
C ILE A 596 -0.57 41.93 3.02
N ILE A 597 -1.27 43.00 3.36
CA ILE A 597 -2.23 43.71 2.51
C ILE A 597 -1.75 45.13 2.24
N PHE A 598 -1.90 45.55 0.98
CA PHE A 598 -1.57 46.88 0.48
C PHE A 598 -2.78 47.48 -0.22
N PHE A 599 -2.96 48.80 -0.11
CA PHE A 599 -3.91 49.56 -0.94
C PHE A 599 -3.12 50.49 -1.87
N CYS A 600 -3.07 50.15 -3.16
CA CYS A 600 -2.17 50.84 -4.09
C CYS A 600 -2.63 50.76 -5.55
N THR A 601 -1.96 51.51 -6.42
CA THR A 601 -2.19 51.46 -7.87
C THR A 601 -1.60 50.19 -8.50
N PRO A 602 -2.17 49.67 -9.61
CA PRO A 602 -1.58 48.52 -10.32
C PRO A 602 -0.12 48.73 -10.74
N ASP A 603 0.24 49.95 -11.13
CA ASP A 603 1.61 50.30 -11.52
C ASP A 603 2.58 50.22 -10.33
N TRP A 604 2.17 50.71 -9.16
CA TRP A 604 2.95 50.61 -7.93
C TRP A 604 3.06 49.16 -7.47
N ALA A 605 1.98 48.37 -7.52
CA ALA A 605 2.02 46.95 -7.16
C ALA A 605 3.02 46.18 -8.02
N GLN A 606 3.05 46.45 -9.33
CA GLN A 606 4.03 45.85 -10.24
C GLN A 606 5.46 46.33 -9.95
N GLN A 607 5.65 47.61 -9.63
CA GLN A 607 6.96 48.14 -9.22
C GLN A 607 7.45 47.46 -7.93
N PHE A 608 6.60 47.39 -6.91
CA PHE A 608 6.90 46.71 -5.65
C PHE A 608 7.32 45.26 -5.88
N SER A 609 6.57 44.49 -6.67
CA SER A 609 6.91 43.11 -6.98
C SER A 609 8.22 42.95 -7.74
N ASN A 610 8.58 43.92 -8.59
CA ASN A 610 9.85 43.89 -9.33
C ASN A 610 11.06 44.18 -8.42
N GLU A 611 10.94 45.15 -7.50
CA GLU A 611 12.04 45.58 -6.61
C GLU A 611 12.23 44.60 -5.43
N THR A 612 11.14 44.00 -4.93
CA THR A 612 11.19 43.13 -3.74
C THR A 612 11.17 41.63 -4.07
N GLY A 613 10.69 41.24 -5.25
CA GLY A 613 10.42 39.85 -5.60
C GLY A 613 9.15 39.25 -4.96
N LEU A 614 8.43 40.01 -4.13
CA LEU A 614 7.17 39.59 -3.52
C LEU A 614 6.00 39.85 -4.48
N THR A 615 5.30 38.79 -4.89
CA THR A 615 4.19 38.92 -5.85
C THR A 615 2.94 39.43 -5.15
N LEU A 616 2.40 40.54 -5.64
CA LEU A 616 1.16 41.13 -5.14
C LEU A 616 -0.04 40.65 -5.97
N GLU A 617 -0.98 39.97 -5.31
CA GLU A 617 -2.18 39.40 -5.93
C GLU A 617 -3.42 40.26 -5.68
N LEU A 618 -4.23 40.44 -6.71
CA LEU A 618 -5.52 41.13 -6.62
C LEU A 618 -6.63 40.10 -6.35
N CYS A 619 -7.25 40.15 -5.16
CA CYS A 619 -8.35 39.28 -4.79
C CYS A 619 -9.72 39.93 -5.05
N THR A 620 -10.72 39.17 -5.47
CA THR A 620 -12.10 39.67 -5.62
C THR A 620 -13.11 38.64 -5.13
N THR A 621 -14.06 39.08 -4.29
CA THR A 621 -15.10 38.23 -3.71
C THR A 621 -16.46 38.89 -3.92
N GLN A 622 -17.39 38.17 -4.54
CA GLN A 622 -18.75 38.67 -4.77
C GLN A 622 -19.59 38.49 -3.51
N ALA A 623 -20.52 39.43 -3.25
CA ALA A 623 -21.48 39.31 -2.15
C ALA A 623 -22.46 38.15 -2.41
N ASP A 624 -22.79 37.44 -1.34
CA ASP A 624 -23.78 36.35 -1.36
C ASP A 624 -25.21 36.91 -1.36
N ASP A 625 -25.42 38.06 -0.72
CA ASP A 625 -26.69 38.81 -0.78
C ASP A 625 -26.43 40.32 -0.73
N ILE A 626 -27.30 41.08 -1.41
CA ILE A 626 -27.28 42.55 -1.42
C ILE A 626 -28.71 43.03 -1.13
N GLN A 627 -28.87 43.65 0.03
CA GLN A 627 -30.16 44.13 0.51
C GLN A 627 -30.24 45.65 0.34
N LYS A 628 -31.41 46.16 -0.04
CA LYS A 628 -31.64 47.61 -0.04
C LYS A 628 -31.78 48.07 1.41
N GLY A 629 -30.99 49.06 1.81
CA GLY A 629 -31.16 49.70 3.11
C GLY A 629 -32.59 50.22 3.25
N SER A 630 -33.23 49.90 4.38
CA SER A 630 -34.47 50.56 4.78
C SER A 630 -34.12 51.93 5.35
N ASP A 631 -34.53 52.99 4.66
CA ASP A 631 -34.49 54.38 5.17
C ASP A 631 -35.14 54.52 6.55
#